data_AF-A8ZMQ3-F1
#
_entry.id   AF-A8ZMQ3-F1
#
_cell.length_a   1.000
_cell.length_b   1.000
_cell.length_c   1.000
_cell.angle_alpha   90.00
_cell.angle_beta   90.00
_cell.angle_gamma   90.00
#
_symmetry.space_group_name_H-M   'P 1'
#
loop_
_entity.id
_entity.type
_entity.pdbx_description
1 polymer ?
#
loop_
_entity_poly.entity_id
_entity_poly.type
_entity_poly.pdbx_seq_one_letter_code
_entity_poly.pdbx_strand_id
1 'polypeptide(L)'
;MTQIPSLTHQQLELLRIAKKNTVAELRLSYEFPVLDDNEPPIGHPPFIQELIDHHFIQVQVKETSLRASEFQQENWMEYCDGIDYPHQADWDRWRQGFIAQLSEGIESLMIPGKNLRQFTQVWIREISLRAVQPSSP
;
A
#
# COMPACT_ATOMS: atom_id res chain seq x y z
N MET A 1 24.58 -12.35 -21.87
CA MET A 1 23.29 -13.02 -21.67
C MET A 1 22.39 -12.03 -20.95
N THR A 2 21.36 -11.51 -21.61
CA THR A 2 20.33 -10.68 -20.97
C THR A 2 19.46 -11.62 -20.13
N GLN A 3 19.70 -11.66 -18.81
CA GLN A 3 18.79 -12.33 -17.89
C GLN A 3 17.48 -11.54 -17.89
N ILE A 4 16.40 -12.18 -18.33
CA ILE A 4 15.06 -11.62 -18.20
C ILE A 4 14.65 -11.84 -16.73
N PRO A 5 14.44 -10.77 -15.94
CA PRO A 5 14.02 -10.93 -14.56
C PRO A 5 12.65 -11.63 -14.50
N SER A 6 12.50 -12.60 -13.60
CA SER A 6 11.21 -13.26 -13.37
C SER A 6 10.30 -12.34 -12.55
N LEU A 7 9.57 -11.47 -13.24
CA LEU A 7 8.63 -10.56 -12.61
C LEU A 7 7.40 -11.31 -12.10
N THR A 8 6.88 -10.89 -10.96
CA THR A 8 5.60 -11.38 -10.43
C THR A 8 4.43 -10.90 -11.28
N HIS A 9 3.27 -11.57 -11.15
CA HIS A 9 2.05 -11.14 -11.87
C HIS A 9 1.66 -9.70 -11.54
N GLN A 10 1.78 -9.29 -10.28
CA GLN A 10 1.49 -7.92 -9.82
C GLN A 10 2.44 -6.90 -10.47
N GLN A 11 3.74 -7.20 -10.53
CA GLN A 11 4.72 -6.36 -11.20
C GLN A 11 4.43 -6.21 -12.71
N LEU A 12 4.02 -7.30 -13.36
CA LEU A 12 3.65 -7.27 -14.78
C LEU A 12 2.39 -6.42 -15.05
N GLU A 13 1.36 -6.55 -14.21
CA GLU A 13 0.16 -5.71 -14.32
C GLU A 13 0.49 -4.24 -14.07
N LEU A 14 1.30 -3.93 -13.05
CA LEU A 14 1.75 -2.57 -12.79
C LEU A 14 2.48 -1.97 -14.00
N LEU A 15 3.41 -2.71 -14.59
CA LEU A 15 4.12 -2.27 -15.80
C LEU A 15 3.17 -2.11 -16.99
N ARG A 16 2.18 -2.98 -17.14
CA ARG A 16 1.17 -2.86 -18.21
C ARG A 16 0.36 -1.57 -18.05
N ILE A 17 -0.09 -1.25 -16.83
CA ILE A 17 -0.84 -0.04 -16.53
C ILE A 17 0.04 1.20 -16.74
N ALA A 18 1.28 1.18 -16.22
CA ALA A 18 2.23 2.28 -16.37
C ALA A 18 2.58 2.55 -17.84
N LYS A 19 2.74 1.50 -18.66
CA LYS A 19 2.97 1.63 -20.10
C LYS A 19 1.75 2.09 -20.87
N LYS A 20 0.54 1.70 -20.48
CA LYS A 20 -0.70 2.18 -21.12
C LYS A 20 -0.89 3.69 -20.91
N ASN A 21 -0.39 4.21 -19.80
CA ASN A 21 -0.46 5.62 -19.43
C ASN A 21 0.86 6.36 -19.73
N THR A 22 1.40 6.25 -20.95
CA THR A 22 2.72 6.84 -21.32
C THR A 22 2.84 8.35 -21.10
N VAL A 23 1.72 9.08 -21.06
CA VAL A 23 1.67 10.54 -20.91
C VAL A 23 1.43 10.97 -19.47
N ALA A 24 0.88 10.11 -18.62
CA ALA A 24 0.45 10.45 -17.27
C ALA A 24 1.20 9.64 -16.21
N GLU A 25 1.70 10.31 -15.18
CA GLU A 25 2.28 9.62 -14.03
C GLU A 25 1.17 8.83 -13.30
N LEU A 26 1.41 7.54 -13.06
CA LEU A 26 0.54 6.72 -12.22
C LEU A 26 0.80 7.09 -10.76
N ARG A 27 -0.25 7.43 -10.01
CA ARG A 27 -0.16 7.71 -8.58
C ARG A 27 -0.43 6.44 -7.78
N LEU A 28 0.39 6.14 -6.80
CA LEU A 28 0.22 5.04 -5.86
C LEU A 28 0.56 5.50 -4.45
N SER A 29 -0.07 4.88 -3.46
CA SER A 29 0.28 5.00 -2.05
C SER A 29 0.69 3.63 -1.50
N TYR A 30 1.61 3.63 -0.53
CA TYR A 30 1.93 2.45 0.28
C TYR A 30 1.78 2.78 1.74
N GLU A 31 1.32 1.81 2.51
CA GLU A 31 1.28 1.87 3.96
C GLU A 31 2.47 1.12 4.55
N PHE A 32 3.10 1.73 5.55
CA PHE A 32 4.11 1.10 6.38
C PHE A 32 3.68 1.15 7.84
N PRO A 33 3.86 0.04 8.58
CA PRO A 33 3.65 0.06 10.01
C PRO A 33 4.58 1.07 10.68
N VAL A 34 4.10 1.66 11.76
CA VAL A 34 4.90 2.61 12.55
C VAL A 34 5.71 1.84 13.57
N LEU A 35 7.02 1.85 13.40
CA LEU A 35 7.98 1.26 14.34
C LEU A 35 8.53 2.33 15.31
N ASP A 36 8.78 3.54 14.78
CA ASP A 36 9.13 4.75 15.51
C ASP A 36 8.42 5.93 14.82
N ASP A 37 7.71 6.75 15.60
CA ASP A 37 6.95 7.91 15.11
C ASP A 37 7.86 9.02 14.56
N ASN A 38 9.17 8.97 14.84
CA ASN A 38 10.14 9.99 14.39
C ASN A 38 10.87 9.59 13.10
N GLU A 39 10.80 8.33 12.69
CA GLU A 39 11.54 7.82 11.54
C GLU A 39 10.57 7.35 10.45
N PRO A 40 10.31 8.18 9.42
CA PRO A 40 9.54 7.74 8.28
C PRO A 40 10.29 6.63 7.52
N PRO A 41 9.56 5.68 6.91
CA PRO A 41 10.16 4.56 6.19
C PRO A 41 11.05 5.06 5.05
N ILE A 42 12.29 4.56 5.03
CA ILE A 42 13.27 4.86 3.99
C ILE A 42 13.22 3.75 2.95
N GLY A 43 13.00 4.12 1.68
CA GLY A 43 12.94 3.19 0.56
C GLY A 43 11.53 2.82 0.11
N HIS A 44 11.48 1.94 -0.89
CA HIS A 44 10.24 1.43 -1.47
C HIS A 44 10.01 -0.03 -1.04
N PRO A 45 8.75 -0.51 -1.05
CA PRO A 45 8.49 -1.93 -0.85
C PRO A 45 9.27 -2.77 -1.86
N PRO A 46 9.72 -4.00 -1.52
CA PRO A 46 10.55 -4.82 -2.39
C PRO A 46 10.00 -4.97 -3.81
N PHE A 47 8.67 -5.14 -3.93
CA PHE A 47 8.00 -5.31 -5.23
C PHE A 47 8.18 -4.10 -6.18
N ILE A 48 8.34 -2.89 -5.63
CA ILE A 48 8.60 -1.65 -6.38
C ILE A 48 10.09 -1.42 -6.56
N GLN A 49 10.87 -1.68 -5.50
CA GLN A 49 12.31 -1.49 -5.53
C GLN A 49 12.96 -2.31 -6.64
N GLU A 50 12.57 -3.58 -6.82
CA GLU A 50 13.04 -4.42 -7.92
C GLU A 50 12.78 -3.81 -9.30
N LEU A 51 11.61 -3.18 -9.50
CA LEU A 51 11.28 -2.54 -10.78
C LEU A 51 12.12 -1.28 -11.04
N ILE A 52 12.50 -0.56 -9.97
CA ILE A 52 13.42 0.59 -10.04
C ILE A 52 14.83 0.10 -10.37
N ASP A 53 15.30 -0.93 -9.68
CA ASP A 53 16.65 -1.48 -9.83
C ASP A 53 16.86 -2.04 -11.25
N HIS A 54 15.83 -2.67 -11.83
CA HIS A 54 15.83 -3.11 -13.22
C HIS A 54 15.56 -2.00 -14.25
N HIS A 55 15.42 -0.74 -13.81
CA HIS A 55 15.16 0.42 -14.65
C HIS A 55 13.88 0.29 -15.50
N PHE A 56 12.88 -0.46 -15.03
CA PHE A 56 11.58 -0.58 -15.71
C PHE A 56 10.65 0.58 -15.40
N ILE A 57 10.81 1.20 -14.23
CA ILE A 57 10.04 2.38 -13.81
C ILE A 57 10.96 3.45 -13.23
N GLN A 58 10.49 4.69 -13.29
CA GLN A 58 11.00 5.80 -12.50
C GLN A 58 9.95 6.20 -11.48
N VAL A 59 10.39 6.46 -10.26
CA VAL A 59 9.53 6.83 -9.14
C VAL A 59 9.94 8.18 -8.60
N GLN A 60 8.95 9.03 -8.31
CA GLN A 60 9.12 10.25 -7.54
C GLN A 60 8.22 10.17 -6.30
N VAL A 61 8.82 10.39 -5.13
CA VAL A 61 8.09 10.50 -3.87
C VAL A 61 7.46 11.89 -3.83
N LYS A 62 6.15 11.96 -3.61
CA LYS A 62 5.41 13.22 -3.50
C LYS A 62 5.28 13.64 -2.06
N GLU A 63 4.88 12.70 -1.20
CA GLU A 63 4.65 12.96 0.23
C GLU A 63 4.89 11.68 1.04
N THR A 64 5.30 11.86 2.30
CA THR A 64 5.21 10.83 3.33
C THR A 64 4.57 11.47 4.57
N SER A 65 3.48 10.90 5.07
CA SER A 65 2.78 11.42 6.25
C SER A 65 2.21 10.32 7.14
N LEU A 66 2.15 10.62 8.44
CA LEU A 66 1.59 9.73 9.46
C LEU A 66 0.07 9.96 9.54
N ARG A 67 -0.72 8.95 9.15
CA ARG A 67 -2.18 9.04 9.05
C ARG A 67 -2.84 7.71 9.41
N ALA A 68 -4.17 7.72 9.59
CA ALA A 68 -4.94 6.50 9.76
C ALA A 68 -4.83 5.60 8.51
N SER A 69 -4.67 4.28 8.70
CA SER A 69 -4.60 3.29 7.60
C SER A 69 -5.81 3.41 6.66
N GLU A 70 -5.54 3.67 5.39
CA GLU A 70 -6.51 3.70 4.31
C GLU A 70 -7.01 2.28 4.04
N PHE A 71 -6.13 1.28 4.08
CA PHE A 71 -6.48 -0.14 3.96
C PHE A 71 -7.51 -0.58 5.00
N GLN A 72 -7.30 -0.24 6.28
CA GLN A 72 -8.28 -0.55 7.32
C GLN A 72 -9.59 0.22 7.13
N GLN A 73 -9.52 1.47 6.68
CA GLN A 73 -10.71 2.28 6.40
C GLN A 73 -11.53 1.70 5.26
N GLU A 74 -10.89 1.32 4.15
CA GLU A 74 -11.53 0.68 2.99
C GLU A 74 -12.15 -0.66 3.39
N ASN A 75 -11.40 -1.52 4.09
CA ASN A 75 -11.92 -2.80 4.54
C ASN A 75 -13.08 -2.66 5.53
N TRP A 76 -13.04 -1.66 6.42
CA TRP A 76 -14.16 -1.34 7.30
C TRP A 76 -15.38 -0.84 6.52
N MET A 77 -15.17 0.00 5.50
CA MET A 77 -16.25 0.49 4.63
C MET A 77 -16.92 -0.66 3.86
N GLU A 78 -16.14 -1.61 3.35
CA GLU A 78 -16.65 -2.84 2.73
C GLU A 78 -17.45 -3.68 3.72
N TYR A 79 -16.96 -3.83 4.95
CA TYR A 79 -17.70 -4.52 6.01
C TYR A 79 -19.03 -3.84 6.36
N CYS A 80 -19.06 -2.52 6.31
CA CYS A 80 -20.27 -1.74 6.56
C CYS A 80 -21.24 -1.71 5.37
N ASP A 81 -20.88 -2.30 4.23
CA ASP A 81 -21.79 -2.33 3.08
C ASP A 81 -23.06 -3.11 3.46
N GLY A 82 -24.19 -2.40 3.49
CA GLY A 82 -25.47 -2.93 3.99
C GLY A 82 -25.75 -2.73 5.48
N ILE A 83 -24.93 -1.97 6.21
CA ILE A 83 -25.18 -1.55 7.60
C ILE A 83 -25.43 -0.03 7.63
N ASP A 84 -26.69 0.38 7.83
CA ASP A 84 -27.08 1.80 7.77
C ASP A 84 -26.41 2.66 8.87
N TYR A 85 -26.26 2.12 10.08
CA TYR A 85 -25.68 2.83 11.22
C TYR A 85 -24.76 1.90 12.03
N PRO A 86 -23.50 1.72 11.60
CA PRO A 86 -22.54 0.88 12.30
C PRO A 86 -22.31 1.39 13.72
N HIS A 87 -22.33 0.48 14.68
CA HIS A 87 -22.13 0.77 16.10
C HIS A 87 -20.94 0.00 16.66
N GLN A 88 -20.64 0.19 17.96
CA GLN A 88 -19.46 -0.38 18.60
C GLN A 88 -19.39 -1.91 18.48
N ALA A 89 -20.52 -2.62 18.51
CA ALA A 89 -20.52 -4.08 18.38
C ALA A 89 -20.13 -4.55 16.96
N ASP A 90 -20.53 -3.82 15.93
CA ASP A 90 -20.11 -4.08 14.54
C ASP A 90 -18.60 -3.86 14.38
N TRP A 91 -18.09 -2.78 14.99
CA TRP A 91 -16.67 -2.49 15.03
C TRP A 91 -15.86 -3.59 15.70
N ASP A 92 -16.29 -4.03 16.89
CA ASP A 92 -15.61 -5.09 17.63
C ASP A 92 -15.59 -6.40 16.84
N ARG A 93 -16.70 -6.72 16.15
CA ARG A 93 -16.81 -7.91 15.30
C ARG A 93 -15.89 -7.83 14.07
N TRP A 94 -15.93 -6.71 13.35
CA TRP A 94 -15.02 -6.49 12.22
C TRP A 94 -13.57 -6.55 12.66
N ARG A 95 -13.22 -5.84 13.73
CA ARG A 95 -11.86 -5.79 14.29
C ARG A 95 -11.34 -7.18 14.64
N GLN A 96 -12.16 -8.03 15.27
CA GLN A 96 -11.78 -9.42 15.55
C GLN A 96 -11.54 -10.22 14.26
N GLY A 97 -12.43 -10.09 13.27
CA GLY A 97 -12.28 -10.75 11.98
C GLY A 97 -11.04 -10.29 11.22
N PHE A 98 -10.77 -8.99 11.23
CA PHE A 98 -9.59 -8.39 10.63
C PHE A 98 -8.30 -8.91 11.28
N ILE A 99 -8.22 -8.89 12.62
CA ILE A 99 -7.04 -9.40 13.36
C ILE A 99 -6.80 -10.88 13.05
N ALA A 100 -7.85 -11.69 12.97
CA ALA A 100 -7.73 -13.12 12.69
C ALA A 100 -7.21 -13.44 11.28
N GLN A 101 -7.27 -12.49 10.34
CA GLN A 101 -6.75 -12.63 8.98
C GLN A 101 -5.30 -12.15 8.84
N LEU A 102 -4.76 -11.44 9.84
CA LEU A 102 -3.37 -10.99 9.81
C LEU A 102 -2.42 -12.17 10.00
N SER A 103 -1.37 -12.23 9.19
CA SER A 103 -0.27 -13.20 9.34
C SER A 103 0.52 -12.93 10.62
N GLU A 104 1.07 -14.00 11.22
CA GLU A 104 1.96 -13.90 12.39
C GLU A 104 3.04 -12.83 12.19
N GLY A 105 3.18 -11.93 13.16
CA GLY A 105 4.20 -10.86 13.16
C GLY A 105 3.75 -9.50 12.60
N ILE A 106 2.66 -9.44 11.82
CA ILE A 106 2.01 -8.16 11.43
C ILE A 106 1.00 -7.74 12.51
N GLU A 107 0.56 -8.70 13.31
CA GLU A 107 -0.46 -8.56 14.33
C GLU A 107 -0.28 -7.31 15.17
N SER A 108 0.89 -7.05 15.79
CA SER A 108 1.03 -5.93 16.72
C SER A 108 1.04 -4.54 16.07
N LEU A 109 1.39 -4.44 14.79
CA LEU A 109 1.68 -3.16 14.14
C LEU A 109 0.48 -2.58 13.38
N MET A 110 -0.56 -3.39 13.15
CA MET A 110 -1.75 -3.02 12.37
C MET A 110 -3.05 -3.35 13.11
N ILE A 111 -3.06 -3.31 14.45
CA ILE A 111 -4.29 -3.55 15.23
C ILE A 111 -5.13 -2.28 15.30
N PRO A 112 -6.38 -2.28 14.80
CA PRO A 112 -7.30 -1.18 15.04
C PRO A 112 -7.54 -0.99 16.54
N GLY A 113 -7.74 0.24 16.96
CA GLY A 113 -8.10 0.61 18.32
C GLY A 113 -9.44 0.05 18.78
N LYS A 114 -9.70 0.16 20.08
CA LYS A 114 -10.90 -0.41 20.70
C LYS A 114 -12.15 0.40 20.42
N ASN A 115 -12.02 1.71 20.20
CA ASN A 115 -13.18 2.56 19.95
C ASN A 115 -13.56 2.54 18.47
N LEU A 116 -14.86 2.70 18.18
CA LEU A 116 -15.39 2.80 16.82
C LEU A 116 -14.56 3.76 15.94
N ARG A 117 -14.14 3.27 14.76
CA ARG A 117 -13.34 4.00 13.76
C ARG A 117 -11.97 4.48 14.26
N GLN A 118 -11.46 3.87 15.33
CA GLN A 118 -10.09 4.12 15.78
C GLN A 118 -9.12 3.27 14.95
N PHE A 119 -8.81 3.69 13.74
CA PHE A 119 -7.85 3.00 12.87
C PHE A 119 -6.41 3.16 13.35
N THR A 120 -5.54 2.20 13.01
CA THR A 120 -4.11 2.27 13.30
C THR A 120 -3.46 3.41 12.53
N GLN A 121 -2.55 4.14 13.18
CA GLN A 121 -1.70 5.10 12.48
C GLN A 121 -0.58 4.38 11.73
N VAL A 122 -0.41 4.73 10.47
CA VAL A 122 0.59 4.18 9.55
C VAL A 122 1.30 5.31 8.83
N TRP A 123 2.52 5.04 8.40
CA TRP A 123 3.18 5.92 7.44
C TRP A 123 2.60 5.67 6.05
N ILE A 124 1.97 6.68 5.47
CA ILE A 124 1.49 6.65 4.08
C ILE A 124 2.51 7.36 3.21
N ARG A 125 3.08 6.63 2.25
CA ARG A 125 4.01 7.18 1.26
C ARG A 125 3.33 7.28 -0.09
N GLU A 126 3.08 8.49 -0.54
CA GLU A 126 2.52 8.79 -1.84
C GLU A 126 3.64 8.96 -2.87
N ILE A 127 3.52 8.23 -3.96
CA ILE A 127 4.47 8.26 -5.07
C ILE A 127 3.76 8.50 -6.39
N SER A 128 4.50 9.03 -7.34
CA SER A 128 4.18 8.96 -8.75
C SER A 128 5.19 8.07 -9.45
N LEU A 129 4.74 7.25 -10.38
CA LEU A 129 5.61 6.43 -11.19
C LEU A 129 5.28 6.52 -12.68
N ARG A 130 6.29 6.27 -13.49
CA ARG A 130 6.16 6.14 -14.94
C ARG A 130 7.00 4.97 -15.44
N ALA A 131 6.51 4.29 -16.47
CA ALA A 131 7.31 3.29 -17.16
C ALA A 131 8.48 3.97 -17.88
N VAL A 132 9.66 3.36 -17.81
CA VAL A 132 10.80 3.75 -18.63
C VAL A 132 10.67 3.06 -19.97
N GLN A 133 10.66 3.83 -21.06
CA GLN A 133 10.82 3.23 -22.38
C GLN A 133 12.31 2.92 -22.60
N PRO A 134 12.66 1.72 -23.08
CA PRO A 134 14.02 1.47 -23.53
C PRO A 134 14.30 2.42 -24.70
N SER A 135 15.32 3.26 -24.56
CA SER A 135 15.84 4.04 -25.68
C SER A 135 16.29 3.06 -26.76
N SER A 136 15.65 3.05 -27.93
CA SER A 136 16.28 2.44 -29.09
C SER A 136 17.53 3.26 -29.42
N PRO A 137 18.71 2.64 -29.56
CA PRO A 137 19.87 3.32 -30.11
C PRO A 137 19.64 3.74 -31.57
#